data_AF-A0A2S0PDW1-F1
#
_entry.id   AF-A0A2S0PDW1-F1
#
_cell.length_a   1.000
_cell.length_b   1.000
_cell.length_c   1.000
_cell.angle_alpha   90.00
_cell.angle_beta   90.00
_cell.angle_gamma   90.00
#
_symmetry.space_group_name_H-M   'P 1'
#
loop_
_entity.id
_entity.type
_entity.pdbx_description
1 polymer ?
#
loop_
_entity_poly.entity_id
_entity_poly.type
_entity_poly.pdbx_seq_one_letter_code
_entity_poly.pdbx_strand_id
1 'polypeptide(L)'
;MTAPLCVGVSNTIDALFAIKKLVFDPASAITSLPELLDCLINDCGYAMIGPYQNTLMGQAEVAEQAKRYREWRDIALQLPKWGSGHAEVDALGEWFMDRLVTLCVDTLRGPHPVLKPALDTIAASFGSIEFVATPGIGTFEGYVGDGLDCGASADGRRNGMPIASDLSPTPSPQDLPPAPAFRNIYQALQGWRVDAIEYGLSNASPVDMNIPENFPLEDLKRFVKAYARGETGSNLITLTCADLATCQAAAQDPERYNLVRVRMGGWTEFYAAMFPMHQEQHQRRQYLTP
;
A
#
# COMPACT_ATOMS: atom_id res chain seq x y z
N MET A 1 11.94 -21.32 11.77
CA MET A 1 11.44 -20.44 10.71
C MET A 1 10.69 -19.30 11.39
N THR A 2 10.98 -18.06 11.02
CA THR A 2 10.17 -16.89 11.40
C THR A 2 9.68 -16.23 10.13
N ALA A 3 8.41 -15.83 10.11
CA ALA A 3 7.76 -15.30 8.93
C ALA A 3 7.18 -13.91 9.22
N PRO A 4 8.02 -12.86 9.28
CA PRO A 4 7.51 -11.52 9.50
C PRO A 4 6.63 -11.08 8.33
N LEU A 5 5.50 -10.47 8.64
CA LEU A 5 4.64 -9.82 7.66
C LEU A 5 4.81 -8.31 7.79
N CYS A 6 5.29 -7.68 6.72
CA CYS A 6 5.33 -6.23 6.64
C CYS A 6 3.99 -5.70 6.11
N VAL A 7 3.66 -4.46 6.48
CA VAL A 7 2.43 -3.76 6.08
C VAL A 7 2.76 -2.34 5.62
N GLY A 8 1.91 -1.73 4.79
CA GLY A 8 2.04 -0.32 4.40
C GLY A 8 3.21 -0.03 3.45
N VAL A 9 3.71 -1.04 2.74
CA VAL A 9 4.86 -0.90 1.83
C VAL A 9 4.57 0.06 0.68
N SER A 10 3.43 -0.09 0.00
CA SER A 10 3.05 0.81 -1.10
C SER A 10 2.90 2.27 -0.65
N ASN A 11 2.26 2.50 0.50
CA ASN A 11 2.19 3.84 1.09
C ASN A 11 3.58 4.41 1.40
N THR A 12 4.50 3.57 1.89
CA THR A 12 5.86 4.01 2.20
C THR A 12 6.61 4.42 0.94
N ILE A 13 6.53 3.62 -0.13
CA ILE A 13 7.16 3.94 -1.43
C ILE A 13 6.57 5.24 -2.00
N ASP A 14 5.23 5.36 -2.01
CA ASP A 14 4.55 6.56 -2.49
C ASP A 14 4.89 7.80 -1.64
N ALA A 15 5.02 7.65 -0.32
CA ALA A 15 5.38 8.74 0.58
C ALA A 15 6.83 9.17 0.39
N LEU A 16 7.77 8.24 0.23
CA LEU A 16 9.17 8.54 -0.09
C LEU A 16 9.27 9.26 -1.44
N PHE A 17 8.50 8.83 -2.43
CA PHE A 17 8.46 9.50 -3.73
C PHE A 17 7.89 10.92 -3.62
N ALA A 18 6.83 11.11 -2.85
CA ALA A 18 6.27 12.44 -2.59
C ALA A 18 7.26 13.34 -1.84
N ILE A 19 7.94 12.84 -0.81
CA ILE A 19 9.00 13.59 -0.11
C ILE A 19 10.10 14.00 -1.09
N LYS A 20 10.55 13.08 -1.94
CA LYS A 20 11.53 13.39 -2.98
C LYS A 20 11.07 14.55 -3.85
N LYS A 21 9.85 14.49 -4.40
CA LYS A 21 9.33 15.49 -5.35
C LYS A 21 8.97 16.83 -4.70
N LEU A 22 8.39 16.82 -3.52
CA LEU A 22 7.91 18.03 -2.85
C LEU A 22 9.02 18.79 -2.12
N VAL A 23 10.09 18.11 -1.71
CA VAL A 23 11.13 18.67 -0.84
C VAL A 23 12.52 18.70 -1.48
N PHE A 24 12.93 17.61 -2.15
CA PHE A 24 14.34 17.43 -2.50
C PHE A 24 14.65 17.55 -4.00
N ASP A 25 13.66 17.43 -4.87
CA ASP A 25 13.82 17.57 -6.32
C ASP A 25 13.89 19.07 -6.69
N PRO A 26 15.03 19.58 -7.18
CA PRO A 26 15.19 21.01 -7.49
C PRO A 26 14.19 21.53 -8.53
N ALA A 27 13.64 20.65 -9.37
CA ALA A 27 12.69 21.04 -10.42
C ALA A 27 11.24 21.13 -9.92
N SER A 28 10.89 20.43 -8.84
CA SER A 28 9.50 20.32 -8.37
C SER A 28 9.28 20.65 -6.90
N ALA A 29 10.33 20.91 -6.12
CA ALA A 29 10.20 21.20 -4.70
C ALA A 29 9.36 22.46 -4.46
N ILE A 30 8.36 22.34 -3.57
CA ILE A 30 7.43 23.42 -3.21
C ILE A 30 7.45 23.75 -1.73
N THR A 31 8.16 22.96 -0.93
CA THR A 31 8.25 23.09 0.52
C THR A 31 9.55 22.50 1.07
N SER A 32 9.85 22.77 2.34
CA SER A 32 10.96 22.16 3.07
C SER A 32 10.52 20.93 3.87
N LEU A 33 11.48 20.11 4.31
CA LEU A 33 11.18 18.93 5.13
C LEU A 33 10.47 19.30 6.46
N PRO A 34 10.88 20.34 7.21
CA PRO A 34 10.17 20.75 8.43
C PRO A 34 8.74 21.21 8.15
N GLU A 35 8.52 22.01 7.11
CA GLU A 35 7.17 22.46 6.72
C GLU A 35 6.27 21.28 6.29
N LEU A 36 6.82 20.29 5.59
CA LEU A 36 6.08 19.07 5.25
C LEU A 36 5.74 18.27 6.52
N LEU A 37 6.65 18.17 7.49
CA LEU A 37 6.35 17.51 8.77
C LEU A 37 5.20 18.21 9.50
N ASP A 38 5.22 19.54 9.57
CA ASP A 38 4.12 20.32 10.15
C ASP A 38 2.80 20.10 9.39
N CYS A 39 2.85 20.02 8.06
CA CYS A 39 1.70 19.68 7.23
C CYS A 39 1.09 18.32 7.62
N LEU A 40 1.92 17.28 7.78
CA LEU A 40 1.46 15.94 8.15
C LEU A 40 0.90 15.86 9.58
N ILE A 41 1.55 16.53 10.54
CA ILE A 41 1.06 16.62 11.92
C ILE A 41 -0.33 17.27 11.98
N ASN A 42 -0.58 18.26 11.12
CA ASN A 42 -1.86 18.96 11.02
C ASN A 42 -2.86 18.31 10.03
N ASP A 43 -2.71 17.01 9.78
CA ASP A 43 -3.55 16.21 8.88
C ASP A 43 -3.76 16.90 7.52
N CYS A 44 -2.67 17.35 6.89
CA CYS A 44 -2.70 18.07 5.61
C CYS A 44 -3.60 19.32 5.59
N GLY A 45 -3.75 20.00 6.73
CA GLY A 45 -4.59 21.20 6.86
C GLY A 45 -6.06 20.91 7.13
N TYR A 46 -6.43 19.67 7.45
CA TYR A 46 -7.78 19.30 7.88
C TYR A 46 -7.94 19.30 9.40
N ALA A 47 -6.83 19.19 10.14
CA ALA A 47 -6.83 19.23 11.60
C ALA A 47 -5.70 20.14 12.11
N MET A 48 -5.97 21.46 12.13
CA MET A 48 -5.03 22.45 12.64
C MET A 48 -5.05 22.48 14.18
N ILE A 49 -4.26 21.63 14.83
CA ILE A 49 -4.30 21.41 16.29
C ILE A 49 -3.03 21.98 16.96
N GLY A 50 -3.19 22.70 18.08
CA GLY A 50 -2.07 23.15 18.93
C GLY A 50 -1.44 21.97 19.71
N PRO A 51 -0.14 21.98 20.07
CA PRO A 51 0.77 23.13 20.17
C PRO A 51 1.63 23.41 18.91
N TYR A 52 1.42 22.65 17.84
CA TYR A 52 2.21 22.78 16.60
C TYR A 52 1.84 24.01 15.76
N GLN A 53 0.70 24.63 16.10
CA GLN A 53 0.34 25.97 15.63
C GLN A 53 0.83 26.99 16.64
N ASN A 54 1.48 28.06 16.18
CA ASN A 54 1.88 29.17 17.04
C ASN A 54 0.61 29.79 17.66
N THR A 55 0.54 29.78 18.99
CA THR A 55 -0.63 30.27 19.75
C THR A 55 -0.88 31.77 19.62
N LEU A 56 0.10 32.50 19.07
CA LEU A 56 -0.01 33.93 18.74
C LEU A 56 -0.52 34.18 17.32
N MET A 57 -0.61 33.15 16.46
CA MET A 57 -1.12 33.30 15.09
C MET A 57 -2.62 33.59 15.12
N GLY A 58 -3.03 34.56 14.32
CA GLY A 58 -4.44 34.89 14.15
C GLY A 58 -5.19 33.78 13.40
N GLN A 59 -6.51 33.69 13.58
CA GLN A 59 -7.35 32.71 12.87
C GLN A 59 -7.21 32.78 11.34
N ALA A 60 -6.94 33.97 10.79
CA ALA A 60 -6.72 34.18 9.37
C ALA A 60 -5.44 33.48 8.86
N GLU A 61 -4.34 33.56 9.63
CA GLU A 61 -3.07 32.95 9.26
C GLU A 61 -3.15 31.42 9.34
N VAL A 62 -3.85 30.89 10.35
CA VAL A 62 -4.12 29.44 10.45
C VAL A 62 -4.93 28.94 9.25
N ALA A 63 -5.93 29.71 8.81
CA ALA A 63 -6.74 29.35 7.65
C ALA A 63 -5.93 29.37 6.33
N GLU A 64 -5.04 30.35 6.17
CA GLU A 64 -4.14 30.44 5.02
C GLU A 64 -3.14 29.28 5.00
N GLN A 65 -2.53 28.96 6.15
CA GLN A 65 -1.61 27.83 6.27
C GLN A 65 -2.30 26.50 5.99
N ALA A 66 -3.51 26.31 6.51
CA ALA A 66 -4.32 25.12 6.25
C ALA A 66 -4.64 24.97 4.76
N LYS A 67 -4.91 26.09 4.06
CA LYS A 67 -5.12 26.08 2.61
C LYS A 67 -3.85 25.63 1.88
N ARG A 68 -2.69 26.16 2.24
CA ARG A 68 -1.39 25.77 1.65
C ARG A 68 -1.10 24.28 1.84
N TYR A 69 -1.37 23.72 3.01
CA TYR A 69 -1.23 22.28 3.28
C TYR A 69 -2.16 21.41 2.42
N ARG A 70 -3.41 21.86 2.20
CA ARG A 70 -4.33 21.16 1.29
C ARG A 70 -3.86 21.22 -0.16
N GLU A 71 -3.34 22.36 -0.61
CA GLU A 71 -2.75 22.51 -1.95
C GLU A 71 -1.56 21.55 -2.16
N TRP A 72 -0.69 21.38 -1.15
CA TRP A 72 0.41 20.41 -1.21
C TRP A 72 -0.08 18.97 -1.26
N ARG A 73 -1.12 18.64 -0.49
CA ARG A 73 -1.76 17.33 -0.56
C ARG A 73 -2.32 17.07 -1.96
N ASP A 74 -2.98 18.05 -2.57
CA ASP A 74 -3.53 17.90 -3.93
C ASP A 74 -2.42 17.60 -4.95
N ILE A 75 -1.25 18.24 -4.81
CA ILE A 75 -0.07 17.93 -5.62
C ILE A 75 0.42 16.50 -5.34
N ALA A 76 0.53 16.10 -4.07
CA ALA A 76 0.95 14.74 -3.69
C ALA A 76 0.03 13.64 -4.25
N LEU A 77 -1.28 13.88 -4.30
CA LEU A 77 -2.27 12.97 -4.87
C LEU A 77 -2.14 12.83 -6.39
N GLN A 78 -1.61 13.85 -7.08
CA GLN A 78 -1.38 13.83 -8.52
C GLN A 78 -0.05 13.18 -8.94
N LEU A 79 0.86 12.96 -7.99
CA LEU A 79 2.12 12.28 -8.28
C LEU A 79 1.88 10.83 -8.75
N PRO A 80 2.71 10.32 -9.67
CA PRO A 80 2.73 8.90 -9.98
C PRO A 80 2.85 8.03 -8.72
N LYS A 81 2.08 6.95 -8.68
CA LYS A 81 2.07 5.98 -7.57
C LYS A 81 2.74 4.68 -7.99
N TRP A 82 3.29 3.95 -7.03
CA TRP A 82 3.88 2.65 -7.30
C TRP A 82 2.80 1.69 -7.84
N GLY A 83 3.17 0.87 -8.83
CA GLY A 83 2.21 0.05 -9.56
C GLY A 83 1.43 0.75 -10.67
N SER A 84 1.78 1.99 -11.00
CA SER A 84 1.32 2.70 -12.20
C SER A 84 2.18 2.44 -13.45
N GLY A 85 3.32 1.74 -13.31
CA GLY A 85 4.32 1.54 -14.37
C GLY A 85 5.16 2.79 -14.64
N HIS A 86 5.36 3.64 -13.63
CA HIS A 86 6.17 4.84 -13.73
C HIS A 86 7.60 4.55 -13.28
N ALA A 87 8.54 4.55 -14.23
CA ALA A 87 9.91 4.10 -14.04
C ALA A 87 10.63 4.70 -12.81
N GLU A 88 10.44 5.98 -12.52
CA GLU A 88 11.10 6.62 -11.37
C GLU A 88 10.56 6.12 -10.02
N VAL A 89 9.27 5.80 -9.93
CA VAL A 89 8.65 5.28 -8.70
C VAL A 89 8.96 3.80 -8.57
N ASP A 90 8.92 3.07 -9.67
CA ASP A 90 9.25 1.64 -9.69
C ASP A 90 10.72 1.41 -9.28
N ALA A 91 11.66 2.26 -9.72
CA ALA A 91 13.06 2.20 -9.28
C ALA A 91 13.24 2.50 -7.78
N LEU A 92 12.43 3.40 -7.21
CA LEU A 92 12.42 3.64 -5.77
C LEU A 92 11.83 2.44 -5.02
N GLY A 93 10.79 1.82 -5.58
CA GLY A 93 10.19 0.59 -5.08
C GLY A 93 11.20 -0.56 -5.05
N GLU A 94 11.95 -0.79 -6.14
CA GLU A 94 13.03 -1.78 -6.21
C GLU A 94 14.05 -1.58 -5.09
N TRP A 95 14.59 -0.36 -4.96
CA TRP A 95 15.54 -0.03 -3.90
C TRP A 95 14.97 -0.29 -2.50
N PHE A 96 13.72 0.12 -2.26
CA PHE A 96 13.07 -0.04 -0.96
C PHE A 96 12.88 -1.52 -0.62
N MET A 97 12.41 -2.31 -1.58
CA MET A 97 12.14 -3.73 -1.42
C MET A 97 13.42 -4.53 -1.17
N ASP A 98 14.50 -4.24 -1.90
CA ASP A 98 15.82 -4.82 -1.66
C ASP A 98 16.28 -4.57 -0.22
N ARG A 99 16.14 -3.33 0.26
CA ARG A 99 16.54 -2.95 1.62
C ARG A 99 15.66 -3.62 2.68
N LEU A 100 14.36 -3.67 2.45
CA LEU A 100 13.41 -4.31 3.37
C LEU A 100 13.72 -5.80 3.54
N VAL A 101 13.86 -6.54 2.43
CA VAL A 101 14.15 -7.98 2.45
C VAL A 101 15.52 -8.25 3.06
N THR A 102 16.54 -7.47 2.68
CA THR A 102 17.88 -7.58 3.26
C THR A 102 17.82 -7.41 4.78
N LEU A 103 17.12 -6.38 5.27
CA LEU A 103 16.98 -6.13 6.70
C LEU A 103 16.29 -7.29 7.44
N CYS A 104 15.21 -7.85 6.88
CA CYS A 104 14.50 -8.99 7.47
C CYS A 104 15.41 -10.22 7.60
N VAL A 105 16.20 -10.53 6.56
CA VAL A 105 17.06 -11.71 6.52
C VAL A 105 18.31 -11.52 7.39
N ASP A 106 18.96 -10.36 7.30
CA ASP A 106 20.21 -10.08 8.01
C ASP A 106 20.00 -9.99 9.52
N THR A 107 18.82 -9.55 9.98
CA THR A 107 18.50 -9.51 11.41
C THR A 107 18.54 -10.90 12.06
N LEU A 108 18.22 -11.97 11.33
CA LEU A 108 18.36 -13.34 11.85
C LEU A 108 19.75 -13.93 11.67
N ARG A 109 20.47 -13.57 10.59
CA ARG A 109 21.83 -14.05 10.33
C ARG A 109 22.86 -13.39 11.25
N GLY A 110 22.64 -12.13 11.61
CA GLY A 110 23.44 -11.35 12.55
C GLY A 110 22.58 -10.84 13.70
N PRO A 111 22.08 -11.71 14.59
CA PRO A 111 21.16 -11.30 15.64
C PRO A 111 21.80 -10.32 16.60
N HIS A 112 21.02 -9.35 17.06
CA HIS A 112 21.46 -8.41 18.09
C HIS A 112 22.01 -9.17 19.31
N PRO A 113 23.08 -8.71 19.98
CA PRO A 113 23.73 -9.44 21.08
C PRO A 113 22.78 -9.87 22.20
N VAL A 114 21.70 -9.11 22.43
CA VAL A 114 20.65 -9.43 23.42
C VAL A 114 19.88 -10.70 23.08
N LEU A 115 19.65 -10.99 21.79
CA LEU A 115 18.89 -12.16 21.34
C LEU A 115 19.75 -13.41 21.22
N LYS A 116 21.08 -13.23 21.09
CA LYS A 116 22.01 -14.33 20.87
C LYS A 116 21.93 -15.46 21.91
N PRO A 117 21.88 -15.20 23.24
CA PRO A 117 21.77 -16.28 24.24
C PRO A 117 20.49 -17.12 24.09
N ALA A 118 19.36 -16.49 23.73
CA ALA A 118 18.10 -17.20 23.51
C ALA A 118 18.18 -18.11 22.27
N LEU A 119 18.76 -17.59 21.17
CA LEU A 119 18.95 -18.37 19.94
C LEU A 119 19.94 -19.53 20.15
N ASP A 120 21.03 -19.31 20.87
CA ASP A 120 22.02 -20.35 21.19
C ASP A 120 21.41 -21.46 22.08
N THR A 121 20.52 -21.10 23.02
CA THR A 121 19.79 -22.07 23.87
C THR A 121 18.84 -22.94 23.05
N ILE A 122 18.12 -22.32 22.10
CA ILE A 122 17.25 -23.06 21.16
C ILE A 122 18.12 -23.99 20.31
N ALA A 123 19.23 -23.50 19.75
CA ALA A 123 20.13 -24.32 18.94
C ALA A 123 20.66 -25.53 19.70
N ALA A 124 21.10 -25.36 20.95
CA ALA A 124 21.56 -26.45 21.79
C ALA A 124 20.49 -27.54 22.03
N SER A 125 19.21 -27.18 22.02
CA SER A 125 18.10 -28.11 22.23
C SER A 125 17.79 -29.00 21.02
N PHE A 126 18.11 -28.52 19.81
CA PHE A 126 17.78 -29.21 18.55
C PHE A 126 19.00 -29.71 17.77
N GLY A 127 20.23 -29.44 18.24
CA GLY A 127 21.46 -29.84 17.56
C GLY A 127 21.90 -28.81 16.51
N SER A 128 22.19 -29.27 15.28
CA SER A 128 22.55 -28.36 14.19
C SER A 128 21.28 -27.82 13.52
N ILE A 129 20.94 -26.57 13.80
CA ILE A 129 19.81 -25.86 13.18
C ILE A 129 20.26 -24.55 12.54
N GLU A 130 19.53 -24.13 11.52
CA GLU A 130 19.63 -22.80 10.93
C GLU A 130 18.32 -22.03 11.14
N PHE A 131 18.42 -20.77 11.57
CA PHE A 131 17.26 -19.89 11.65
C PHE A 131 17.02 -19.25 10.29
N VAL A 132 15.86 -19.56 9.70
CA VAL A 132 15.45 -19.02 8.40
C VAL A 132 14.38 -17.94 8.60
N ALA A 133 14.61 -16.77 8.02
CA ALA A 133 13.63 -15.71 7.84
C ALA A 133 12.88 -15.95 6.53
N THR A 134 11.55 -15.95 6.57
CA THR A 134 10.71 -16.00 5.37
C THR A 134 9.82 -14.77 5.36
N PRO A 135 10.35 -13.59 4.96
CA PRO A 135 9.54 -12.38 4.97
C PRO A 135 8.41 -12.48 3.95
N GLY A 136 7.30 -11.83 4.28
CA GLY A 136 6.17 -11.65 3.39
C GLY A 136 5.54 -10.29 3.63
N ILE A 137 4.55 -9.96 2.80
CA ILE A 137 3.76 -8.73 2.94
C ILE A 137 2.31 -9.17 2.93
N GLY A 138 1.60 -8.82 3.99
CA GLY A 138 0.25 -9.31 4.22
C GLY A 138 -0.42 -8.48 5.30
N THR A 139 -1.48 -7.82 4.91
CA THR A 139 -2.39 -7.08 5.77
C THR A 139 -3.65 -7.87 6.09
N PHE A 140 -4.06 -8.80 5.21
CA PHE A 140 -5.36 -9.48 5.31
C PHE A 140 -6.50 -8.42 5.29
N GLU A 141 -7.32 -8.34 6.34
CA GLU A 141 -8.29 -7.26 6.59
C GLU A 141 -7.70 -6.12 7.44
N GLY A 142 -6.51 -6.34 8.01
CA GLY A 142 -5.83 -5.46 8.94
C GLY A 142 -5.50 -4.08 8.38
N TYR A 143 -5.50 -3.89 7.05
CA TYR A 143 -5.22 -2.60 6.41
C TYR A 143 -6.11 -1.45 6.91
N VAL A 144 -7.31 -1.73 7.43
CA VAL A 144 -8.13 -0.74 8.14
C VAL A 144 -7.55 -0.46 9.53
N GLY A 145 -7.38 -1.49 10.35
CA GLY A 145 -6.91 -1.38 11.73
C GLY A 145 -5.51 -0.79 11.85
N ASP A 146 -4.58 -1.28 11.04
CA ASP A 146 -3.19 -0.80 10.96
C ASP A 146 -3.12 0.67 10.56
N GLY A 147 -4.11 1.16 9.80
CA GLY A 147 -4.21 2.56 9.38
C GLY A 147 -4.72 3.51 10.46
N LEU A 148 -5.49 3.01 11.46
CA LEU A 148 -6.16 3.84 12.47
C LEU A 148 -5.18 4.64 13.32
N ASP A 149 -4.08 4.01 13.72
CA ASP A 149 -3.05 4.64 14.55
C ASP A 149 -1.96 5.34 13.72
N CYS A 150 -2.08 5.34 12.39
CA CYS A 150 -1.14 6.02 11.50
C CYS A 150 -1.58 7.47 11.22
N GLY A 151 -0.73 8.44 11.60
CA GLY A 151 -0.86 9.85 11.21
C GLY A 151 -0.84 10.05 9.68
N ALA A 152 -1.16 11.25 9.19
CA ALA A 152 -1.14 11.51 7.74
C ALA A 152 0.26 11.25 7.13
N SER A 153 0.31 10.77 5.89
CA SER A 153 1.55 10.47 5.18
C SER A 153 1.72 11.31 3.91
N ALA A 154 2.97 11.48 3.48
CA ALA A 154 3.33 12.36 2.37
C ALA A 154 2.75 11.95 1.01
N ASP A 155 2.30 10.70 0.88
CA ASP A 155 1.56 10.20 -0.30
C ASP A 155 0.17 10.83 -0.46
N GLY A 156 -0.30 11.59 0.54
CA GLY A 156 -1.60 12.25 0.58
C GLY A 156 -2.67 11.49 1.36
N ARG A 157 -2.34 10.33 1.96
CA ARG A 157 -3.23 9.62 2.88
C ARG A 157 -3.37 10.44 4.17
N ARG A 158 -4.62 10.65 4.59
CA ARG A 158 -4.92 11.40 5.81
C ARG A 158 -4.81 10.52 7.06
N ASN A 159 -4.77 11.18 8.21
CA ASN A 159 -4.70 10.55 9.52
C ASN A 159 -5.82 9.52 9.72
N GLY A 160 -5.47 8.34 10.23
CA GLY A 160 -6.42 7.27 10.56
C GLY A 160 -7.03 6.54 9.35
N MET A 161 -6.67 6.89 8.12
CA MET A 161 -7.18 6.20 6.93
C MET A 161 -6.52 4.84 6.73
N PRO A 162 -7.20 3.89 6.07
CA PRO A 162 -6.61 2.61 5.75
C PRO A 162 -5.34 2.71 4.90
N ILE A 163 -4.40 1.80 5.17
CA ILE A 163 -3.21 1.61 4.33
C ILE A 163 -3.57 0.74 3.11
N ALA A 164 -2.62 0.59 2.18
CA ALA A 164 -2.75 -0.31 1.05
C ALA A 164 -2.91 -1.76 1.54
N SER A 165 -3.74 -2.55 0.84
CA SER A 165 -3.87 -3.98 1.17
C SER A 165 -2.70 -4.75 0.61
N ASP A 166 -2.06 -5.56 1.46
CA ASP A 166 -0.96 -6.46 1.12
C ASP A 166 0.16 -5.71 0.36
N LEU A 167 0.61 -6.23 -0.78
CA LEU A 167 1.60 -5.56 -1.64
C LEU A 167 0.93 -4.84 -2.82
N SER A 168 -0.35 -4.50 -2.70
CA SER A 168 -1.15 -3.89 -3.76
C SER A 168 -0.85 -2.39 -3.89
N PRO A 169 -1.07 -1.78 -5.07
CA PRO A 169 -0.99 -0.33 -5.20
C PRO A 169 -1.94 0.38 -4.23
N THR A 170 -1.51 1.55 -3.73
CA THR A 170 -2.33 2.38 -2.84
C THR A 170 -3.64 2.77 -3.54
N PRO A 171 -4.82 2.50 -2.94
CA PRO A 171 -6.10 2.90 -3.54
C PRO A 171 -6.28 4.42 -3.46
N SER A 172 -7.28 4.96 -4.17
CA SER A 172 -7.65 6.37 -4.01
C SER A 172 -8.02 6.65 -2.53
N PRO A 173 -7.75 7.86 -1.98
CA PRO A 173 -8.07 8.18 -0.59
C PRO A 173 -9.55 7.99 -0.21
N GLN A 174 -9.83 7.63 1.04
CA GLN A 174 -11.20 7.38 1.50
C GLN A 174 -12.03 8.66 1.76
N ASP A 175 -11.40 9.82 2.00
CA ASP A 175 -12.11 11.10 2.13
C ASP A 175 -12.62 11.65 0.80
N LEU A 176 -12.20 11.05 -0.32
CA LEU A 176 -12.63 11.43 -1.65
C LEU A 176 -13.61 10.39 -2.22
N PRO A 177 -14.46 10.80 -3.18
CA PRO A 177 -15.28 9.85 -3.93
C PRO A 177 -14.42 8.74 -4.54
N PRO A 178 -14.92 7.48 -4.57
CA PRO A 178 -14.19 6.39 -5.21
C PRO A 178 -13.81 6.71 -6.66
N ALA A 179 -12.52 6.66 -6.95
CA ALA A 179 -11.97 6.96 -8.27
C ALA A 179 -10.84 5.97 -8.61
N PRO A 180 -11.18 4.69 -8.86
CA PRO A 180 -10.16 3.68 -9.10
C PRO A 180 -9.41 3.93 -10.41
N ALA A 181 -8.10 3.72 -10.40
CA ALA A 181 -7.28 3.81 -11.59
C ALA A 181 -7.49 2.59 -12.49
N PHE A 182 -7.37 2.76 -13.81
CA PHE A 182 -7.39 1.69 -14.79
C PHE A 182 -6.01 1.60 -15.46
N ARG A 183 -5.38 0.44 -15.40
CA ARG A 183 -4.02 0.23 -15.89
C ARG A 183 -3.90 -1.08 -16.65
N ASN A 184 -3.05 -1.10 -17.68
CA ASN A 184 -2.71 -2.33 -18.36
C ASN A 184 -2.03 -3.31 -17.38
N ILE A 185 -2.46 -4.56 -17.37
CA ILE A 185 -2.02 -5.59 -16.43
C ILE A 185 -0.51 -5.87 -16.49
N TYR A 186 0.07 -5.89 -17.70
CA TYR A 186 1.50 -6.13 -17.89
C TYR A 186 2.34 -4.93 -17.48
N GLN A 187 1.84 -3.72 -17.74
CA GLN A 187 2.48 -2.47 -17.31
C GLN A 187 2.46 -2.35 -15.78
N ALA A 188 1.31 -2.58 -15.14
CA ALA A 188 1.17 -2.47 -13.70
C ALA A 188 2.17 -3.40 -12.99
N LEU A 189 2.22 -4.67 -13.38
CA LEU A 189 3.06 -5.67 -12.73
C LEU A 189 4.58 -5.50 -12.97
N GLN A 190 5.03 -4.56 -13.81
CA GLN A 190 6.47 -4.30 -13.96
C GLN A 190 7.13 -3.85 -12.67
N GLY A 191 6.44 -3.01 -11.88
CA GLY A 191 6.97 -2.51 -10.60
C GLY A 191 7.21 -3.60 -9.55
N TRP A 192 6.68 -4.81 -9.77
CA TRP A 192 6.85 -5.98 -8.90
C TRP A 192 7.86 -7.00 -9.43
N ARG A 193 8.47 -6.76 -10.59
CA ARG A 193 9.42 -7.68 -11.23
C ARG A 193 10.84 -7.39 -10.76
N VAL A 194 11.07 -7.67 -9.48
CA VAL A 194 12.33 -7.46 -8.78
C VAL A 194 12.65 -8.69 -7.93
N ASP A 195 13.92 -9.08 -7.88
CA ASP A 195 14.35 -10.32 -7.21
C ASP A 195 13.94 -10.35 -5.73
N ALA A 196 13.97 -9.21 -5.04
CA ALA A 196 13.51 -9.10 -3.66
C ALA A 196 12.03 -9.50 -3.49
N ILE A 197 11.17 -9.21 -4.46
CA ILE A 197 9.76 -9.60 -4.43
C ILE A 197 9.58 -11.04 -4.91
N GLU A 198 10.14 -11.37 -6.08
CA GLU A 198 9.90 -12.66 -6.74
C GLU A 198 10.52 -13.83 -5.97
N TYR A 199 11.67 -13.62 -5.32
CA TYR A 199 12.40 -14.64 -4.57
C TYR A 199 12.59 -14.31 -3.09
N GLY A 200 12.79 -13.04 -2.76
CA GLY A 200 13.09 -12.61 -1.40
C GLY A 200 11.91 -12.73 -0.43
N LEU A 201 10.69 -12.44 -0.90
CA LEU A 201 9.45 -12.53 -0.13
C LEU A 201 8.89 -13.97 -0.14
N SER A 202 9.64 -14.89 0.46
CA SER A 202 9.34 -16.34 0.46
C SER A 202 8.05 -16.74 1.22
N ASN A 203 7.46 -15.86 2.03
CA ASN A 203 6.14 -16.08 2.63
C ASN A 203 4.99 -15.45 1.80
N ALA A 204 5.24 -15.22 0.51
CA ALA A 204 4.35 -14.62 -0.47
C ALA A 204 3.93 -13.16 -0.13
N SER A 205 3.44 -12.46 -1.15
CA SER A 205 3.02 -11.06 -1.03
C SER A 205 1.93 -10.76 -2.06
N PRO A 206 0.65 -10.91 -1.68
CA PRO A 206 -0.46 -10.72 -2.60
C PRO A 206 -0.47 -9.32 -3.19
N VAL A 207 -0.69 -9.25 -4.50
CA VAL A 207 -1.08 -8.04 -5.21
C VAL A 207 -2.55 -8.19 -5.57
N ASP A 208 -3.42 -7.50 -4.84
CA ASP A 208 -4.86 -7.53 -5.00
C ASP A 208 -5.31 -6.47 -6.00
N MET A 209 -5.94 -6.90 -7.09
CA MET A 209 -6.47 -6.00 -8.10
C MET A 209 -7.89 -6.39 -8.52
N ASN A 210 -8.58 -5.45 -9.16
CA ASN A 210 -9.87 -5.70 -9.78
C ASN A 210 -9.70 -5.91 -11.29
N ILE A 211 -10.60 -6.67 -11.90
CA ILE A 211 -10.82 -6.68 -13.35
C ILE A 211 -12.29 -6.35 -13.61
N PRO A 212 -12.61 -5.64 -14.71
CA PRO A 212 -13.99 -5.42 -15.10
C PRO A 212 -14.76 -6.73 -15.31
N GLU A 213 -16.07 -6.72 -15.08
CA GLU A 213 -16.94 -7.90 -15.27
C GLU A 213 -16.94 -8.40 -16.73
N ASN A 214 -16.65 -7.50 -17.67
CA ASN A 214 -16.53 -7.81 -19.09
C ASN A 214 -15.09 -8.09 -19.55
N PHE A 215 -14.13 -8.34 -18.63
CA PHE A 215 -12.74 -8.63 -19.00
C PHE A 215 -12.66 -9.83 -19.96
N PRO A 216 -12.00 -9.71 -21.13
CA PRO A 216 -12.01 -10.78 -22.13
C PRO A 216 -11.35 -12.07 -21.62
N LEU A 217 -12.08 -13.18 -21.72
CA LEU A 217 -11.61 -14.49 -21.23
C LEU A 217 -10.28 -14.93 -21.86
N GLU A 218 -10.08 -14.68 -23.16
CA GLU A 218 -8.84 -15.06 -23.84
C GLU A 218 -7.64 -14.23 -23.38
N ASP A 219 -7.85 -12.94 -23.08
CA ASP A 219 -6.80 -12.11 -22.49
C ASP A 219 -6.47 -12.56 -21.07
N LEU A 220 -7.48 -12.97 -20.28
CA LEU A 220 -7.25 -13.50 -18.93
C LEU A 220 -6.47 -14.82 -18.99
N LYS A 221 -6.82 -15.73 -19.91
CA LYS A 221 -6.07 -16.97 -20.14
C LYS A 221 -4.63 -16.69 -20.57
N ARG A 222 -4.41 -15.71 -21.44
CA ARG A 222 -3.06 -15.29 -21.87
C ARG A 222 -2.27 -14.75 -20.67
N PHE A 223 -2.88 -13.90 -19.87
CA PHE A 223 -2.26 -13.36 -18.66
C PHE A 223 -1.90 -14.46 -17.66
N VAL A 224 -2.82 -15.36 -17.31
CA VAL A 224 -2.56 -16.46 -16.36
C VAL A 224 -1.42 -17.36 -16.84
N LYS A 225 -1.33 -17.65 -18.15
CA LYS A 225 -0.22 -18.41 -18.72
C LYS A 225 1.11 -17.66 -18.63
N ALA A 226 1.12 -16.35 -18.90
CA ALA A 226 2.31 -15.51 -18.79
C ALA A 226 2.78 -15.42 -17.31
N TYR A 227 1.84 -15.20 -16.39
CA TYR A 227 2.08 -15.16 -14.95
C TYR A 227 2.68 -16.49 -14.44
N ALA A 228 2.08 -17.62 -14.82
CA ALA A 228 2.57 -18.95 -14.44
C ALA A 228 3.98 -19.29 -14.99
N ARG A 229 4.45 -18.57 -16.02
CA ARG A 229 5.79 -18.71 -16.59
C ARG A 229 6.81 -17.71 -16.04
N GLY A 230 6.41 -16.82 -15.13
CA GLY A 230 7.27 -15.73 -14.63
C GLY A 230 7.55 -14.65 -15.68
N GLU A 231 6.67 -14.47 -16.66
CA GLU A 231 6.80 -13.41 -17.68
C GLU A 231 6.30 -12.04 -17.16
N THR A 232 5.69 -12.01 -15.97
CA THR A 232 5.17 -10.83 -15.26
C THR A 232 5.70 -10.82 -13.83
N GLY A 233 5.73 -9.67 -13.17
CA GLY A 233 6.18 -9.56 -11.78
C GLY A 233 5.16 -10.05 -10.73
N SER A 234 5.57 -9.95 -9.46
CA SER A 234 4.89 -10.46 -8.26
C SER A 234 4.94 -11.98 -8.07
N ASN A 235 4.99 -12.42 -6.81
CA ASN A 235 4.97 -13.83 -6.43
C ASN A 235 3.55 -14.36 -6.07
N LEU A 236 2.57 -13.48 -5.90
CA LEU A 236 1.17 -13.84 -5.68
C LEU A 236 0.24 -12.71 -6.18
N ILE A 237 -0.77 -13.06 -6.98
CA ILE A 237 -1.80 -12.12 -7.45
C ILE A 237 -3.19 -12.62 -7.06
N THR A 238 -4.07 -11.69 -6.66
CA THR A 238 -5.50 -11.97 -6.51
C THR A 238 -6.32 -11.02 -7.37
N LEU A 239 -7.34 -11.57 -8.04
CA LEU A 239 -8.22 -10.82 -8.93
C LEU A 239 -9.65 -10.90 -8.44
N THR A 240 -10.27 -9.73 -8.22
CA THR A 240 -11.73 -9.61 -8.04
C THR A 240 -12.36 -9.20 -9.37
N CYS A 241 -13.32 -9.97 -9.84
CA CYS A 241 -14.11 -9.64 -11.03
C CYS A 241 -15.43 -9.01 -10.57
N ALA A 242 -15.45 -7.68 -10.43
CA ALA A 242 -16.62 -6.91 -10.03
C ALA A 242 -16.44 -5.45 -10.44
N ASP A 243 -17.45 -4.85 -11.05
CA ASP A 243 -17.42 -3.45 -11.45
C ASP A 243 -17.72 -2.54 -10.24
N LEU A 244 -17.26 -1.29 -10.30
CA LEU A 244 -17.51 -0.30 -9.25
C LEU A 244 -19.02 -0.12 -9.03
N ALA A 245 -19.80 -0.11 -10.12
CA ALA A 245 -21.25 -0.01 -10.07
C ALA A 245 -21.89 -1.19 -9.32
N THR A 246 -21.37 -2.42 -9.50
CA THR A 246 -21.83 -3.61 -8.78
C THR A 246 -21.53 -3.51 -7.29
N CYS A 247 -20.30 -3.11 -6.92
CA CYS A 247 -19.93 -2.88 -5.53
C CYS A 247 -20.80 -1.78 -4.87
N GLN A 248 -21.07 -0.68 -5.59
CA GLN A 248 -21.92 0.40 -5.09
C GLN A 248 -23.37 -0.04 -4.92
N ALA A 249 -23.93 -0.78 -5.88
CA ALA A 249 -25.27 -1.34 -5.78
C ALA A 249 -25.38 -2.36 -4.65
N ALA A 250 -24.35 -3.19 -4.45
CA ALA A 250 -24.29 -4.16 -3.36
C ALA A 250 -24.15 -3.52 -1.98
N ALA A 251 -23.51 -2.35 -1.88
CA ALA A 251 -23.46 -1.57 -0.65
C ALA A 251 -24.83 -0.92 -0.32
N GLN A 252 -25.58 -0.51 -1.34
CA GLN A 252 -26.89 0.14 -1.18
C GLN A 252 -28.03 -0.85 -0.91
N ASP A 253 -28.00 -2.02 -1.54
CA ASP A 253 -29.05 -3.04 -1.46
C ASP A 253 -28.45 -4.45 -1.21
N PRO A 254 -27.85 -4.68 -0.03
CA PRO A 254 -27.08 -5.90 0.24
C PRO A 254 -27.90 -7.19 0.12
N GLU A 255 -29.21 -7.14 0.35
CA GLU A 255 -30.09 -8.31 0.23
C GLU A 255 -30.19 -8.82 -1.21
N ARG A 256 -30.26 -7.90 -2.20
CA ARG A 256 -30.27 -8.27 -3.63
C ARG A 256 -28.93 -8.79 -4.13
N TYR A 257 -27.84 -8.42 -3.46
CA TYR A 257 -26.47 -8.77 -3.82
C TYR A 257 -25.82 -9.72 -2.81
N ASN A 258 -26.62 -10.52 -2.09
CA ASN A 258 -26.16 -11.40 -1.01
C ASN A 258 -25.20 -12.54 -1.44
N LEU A 259 -24.97 -12.71 -2.74
CA LEU A 259 -24.00 -13.65 -3.31
C LEU A 259 -22.78 -12.96 -3.94
N VAL A 260 -22.73 -11.63 -3.98
CA VAL A 260 -21.54 -10.90 -4.46
C VAL A 260 -20.39 -11.18 -3.51
N ARG A 261 -19.26 -11.58 -4.08
CA ARG A 261 -18.06 -11.94 -3.34
C ARG A 261 -16.85 -11.20 -3.88
N VAL A 262 -15.95 -10.83 -2.99
CA VAL A 262 -14.71 -10.11 -3.32
C VAL A 262 -13.50 -10.82 -2.71
N ARG A 263 -12.33 -10.67 -3.32
CA ARG A 263 -11.05 -11.12 -2.75
C ARG A 263 -10.56 -10.08 -1.76
N MET A 264 -10.37 -10.46 -0.50
CA MET A 264 -9.79 -9.60 0.55
C MET A 264 -8.27 -9.56 0.36
N GLY A 265 -7.53 -10.24 1.25
CA GLY A 265 -6.13 -10.63 1.11
C GLY A 265 -5.99 -12.05 1.66
N GLY A 266 -5.99 -13.07 0.80
CA GLY A 266 -5.91 -14.48 1.21
C GLY A 266 -7.23 -15.28 1.22
N TRP A 267 -8.40 -14.66 1.36
CA TRP A 267 -9.71 -15.34 1.27
C TRP A 267 -10.73 -14.58 0.41
N THR A 268 -11.91 -15.18 0.26
CA THR A 268 -13.06 -14.61 -0.43
C THR A 268 -14.17 -14.34 0.59
N GLU A 269 -14.73 -13.14 0.60
CA GLU A 269 -15.78 -12.73 1.52
C GLU A 269 -17.06 -12.32 0.76
N PHE A 270 -18.21 -12.48 1.39
CA PHE A 270 -19.47 -11.90 0.93
C PHE A 270 -19.45 -10.39 1.14
N TYR A 271 -19.61 -9.63 0.07
CA TYR A 271 -19.49 -8.17 0.12
C TYR A 271 -20.49 -7.53 1.10
N ALA A 272 -21.70 -8.08 1.17
CA ALA A 272 -22.76 -7.65 2.08
C ALA A 272 -22.43 -7.86 3.58
N ALA A 273 -21.50 -8.76 3.91
CA ALA A 273 -21.09 -9.05 5.29
C ALA A 273 -19.94 -8.15 5.78
N MET A 274 -19.34 -7.37 4.88
CA MET A 274 -18.18 -6.53 5.20
C MET A 274 -18.60 -5.24 5.91
N PHE A 275 -17.79 -4.77 6.85
CA PHE A 275 -17.98 -3.42 7.40
C PHE A 275 -17.80 -2.35 6.31
N PRO A 276 -18.49 -1.19 6.44
CA PRO A 276 -18.44 -0.12 5.43
C PRO A 276 -17.03 0.30 5.02
N MET A 277 -16.09 0.41 5.97
CA MET A 277 -14.71 0.79 5.66
C MET A 277 -13.99 -0.20 4.74
N HIS A 278 -14.28 -1.49 4.86
CA HIS A 278 -13.73 -2.49 3.94
C HIS A 278 -14.43 -2.41 2.57
N GLN A 279 -15.76 -2.24 2.55
CA GLN A 279 -16.50 -2.05 1.29
C GLN A 279 -15.96 -0.85 0.51
N GLU A 280 -15.68 0.24 1.23
CA GLU A 280 -15.09 1.47 0.71
C GLU A 280 -13.68 1.27 0.13
N GLN A 281 -12.84 0.47 0.78
CA GLN A 281 -11.51 0.12 0.24
C GLN A 281 -11.64 -0.59 -1.12
N HIS A 282 -12.55 -1.57 -1.22
CA HIS A 282 -12.72 -2.37 -2.43
C HIS A 282 -13.23 -1.57 -3.63
N GLN A 283 -14.05 -0.55 -3.38
CA GLN A 283 -14.51 0.38 -4.43
C GLN A 283 -13.38 1.23 -5.02
N ARG A 284 -12.23 1.30 -4.35
CA ARG A 284 -11.12 2.21 -4.68
C ARG A 284 -9.87 1.49 -5.19
N ARG A 285 -9.88 0.15 -5.19
CA ARG A 285 -8.78 -0.67 -5.74
C ARG A 285 -8.63 -0.46 -7.25
N GLN A 286 -7.38 -0.55 -7.70
CA GLN A 286 -7.03 -0.42 -9.12
C GLN A 286 -7.67 -1.52 -9.97
N TYR A 287 -8.14 -1.15 -11.16
CA TYR A 287 -8.62 -2.06 -12.20
C TYR A 287 -7.52 -2.35 -13.21
N LEU A 288 -7.42 -3.61 -13.58
CA LEU A 288 -6.55 -4.10 -14.62
C LEU A 288 -7.31 -4.21 -15.94
N THR A 289 -6.69 -3.69 -16.99
CA THR A 289 -7.12 -3.83 -18.37
C THR A 289 -6.15 -4.76 -19.10
N PRO A 290 -6.60 -5.46 -20.17
CA PRO A 290 -5.73 -6.31 -20.98
C PRO A 290 -4.58 -5.54 -21.63
#